data_AF-A0A6I3ZE79-F1
#
_entry.id   AF-A0A6I3ZE79-F1
#
_cell.length_a   1.000
_cell.length_b   1.000
_cell.length_c   1.000
_cell.angle_alpha   90.00
_cell.angle_beta   90.00
_cell.angle_gamma   90.00
#
_symmetry.space_group_name_H-M   'P 1'
#
loop_
_entity.id
_entity.type
_entity.pdbx_description
1 polymer ?
#
loop_
_entity_poly.entity_id
_entity_poly.type
_entity_poly.pdbx_seq_one_letter_code
_entity_poly.pdbx_strand_id
1 'polypeptide(L)'
;MTLLPEMSAETIASHAWLAERSWSRPAWTVAELEAAKAGRTISVVLPALNEQETVADVIDSISPLLGGLVDELVVLDSGSTDETELRAIEAGARVVSREQALPEVPVQPGKGEALWRSLAATTGDIIVFVDSDLLDPDPMFVPKLLGPLLLADGVHLVKGFYRRPLKLGGAEDANGGGRVTELVARPLLASLRPELTCLLQPLGGEYAGTRELLTSVGFAPGYGVEIGLLIDTYDKLGLDAIAQVNLGVRTHRNRPLTELASMSRQVIATLLSRCGISDSGVGLTQFFLDGDAYTPRTSTVSLIDRPAMNTLR
;
A
#
# COMPACT_ATOMS: atom_id res chain seq x y z
N MET A 1 10.26 11.20 30.46
CA MET A 1 10.48 12.19 29.40
C MET A 1 11.91 12.04 28.92
N THR A 2 12.17 10.95 28.22
CA THR A 2 13.48 10.64 27.64
C THR A 2 13.54 11.46 26.35
N LEU A 3 14.37 12.50 26.35
CA LEU A 3 14.65 13.30 25.17
C LEU A 3 15.15 12.35 24.09
N LEU A 4 14.39 12.20 23.01
CA LEU A 4 14.86 11.54 21.79
C LEU A 4 16.17 12.23 21.37
N PRO A 5 17.20 11.48 20.92
CA PRO A 5 18.41 12.10 20.38
C PRO A 5 18.03 13.11 19.31
N GLU A 6 18.74 14.24 19.20
CA GLU A 6 18.50 15.21 18.12
C GLU A 6 18.61 14.51 16.75
N MET A 7 17.46 14.19 16.15
CA MET A 7 17.37 13.62 14.82
C MET A 7 17.55 14.75 13.80
N SER A 8 18.81 15.11 13.50
CA SER A 8 19.11 16.05 12.43
C SER A 8 18.82 15.42 11.05
N ALA A 9 18.65 16.25 10.01
CA ALA A 9 18.49 15.74 8.64
C ALA A 9 19.67 14.88 8.18
N GLU A 10 20.89 15.24 8.59
CA GLU A 10 22.10 14.43 8.35
C GLU A 10 22.01 13.09 9.09
N THR A 11 21.56 13.09 10.35
CA THR A 11 21.38 11.86 11.16
C THR A 11 20.35 10.91 10.54
N ILE A 12 19.26 11.44 9.98
CA ILE A 12 18.25 10.63 9.28
C ILE A 12 18.84 10.09 7.96
N ALA A 13 19.51 10.93 7.17
CA ALA A 13 20.07 10.55 5.88
C ALA A 13 21.27 9.58 6.01
N SER A 14 22.00 9.63 7.11
CA SER A 14 23.12 8.74 7.43
C SER A 14 22.74 7.58 8.34
N HIS A 15 21.45 7.38 8.62
CA HIS A 15 20.98 6.34 9.52
C HIS A 15 21.41 4.96 8.97
N ALA A 16 22.05 4.12 9.79
CA ALA A 16 22.59 2.82 9.36
C ALA A 16 21.53 1.95 8.66
N TRP A 17 20.29 2.01 9.15
CA TRP A 17 19.13 1.38 8.50
C TRP A 17 19.00 1.72 7.00
N LEU A 18 19.22 2.96 6.57
CA LEU A 18 19.13 3.29 5.14
C LEU A 18 20.18 2.57 4.31
N ALA A 19 21.37 2.31 4.85
CA ALA A 19 22.41 1.57 4.14
C ALA A 19 22.07 0.07 4.03
N GLU A 20 21.41 -0.50 5.03
CA GLU A 20 21.15 -1.95 5.14
C GLU A 20 19.76 -2.38 4.66
N ARG A 21 18.81 -1.43 4.61
CA ARG A 21 17.37 -1.70 4.39
C ARG A 21 16.75 -0.82 3.29
N SER A 22 17.55 -0.07 2.52
CA SER A 22 17.10 0.69 1.35
C SER A 22 17.86 0.33 0.08
N TRP A 23 17.16 -0.14 -0.94
CA TRP A 23 17.76 -0.48 -2.24
C TRP A 23 17.37 0.53 -3.32
N SER A 24 18.31 1.39 -3.68
CA SER A 24 18.10 2.38 -4.77
C SER A 24 18.23 1.79 -6.17
N ARG A 25 19.04 0.74 -6.32
CA ARG A 25 19.31 0.02 -7.58
C ARG A 25 19.39 -1.48 -7.30
N PRO A 26 18.25 -2.14 -7.05
CA PRO A 26 18.20 -3.59 -6.86
C PRO A 26 18.78 -4.30 -8.11
N ALA A 27 19.69 -5.25 -7.90
CA ALA A 27 20.49 -5.86 -8.96
C ALA A 27 20.24 -7.38 -9.11
N TRP A 28 19.27 -7.93 -8.38
CA TRP A 28 18.90 -9.33 -8.47
C TRP A 28 18.11 -9.63 -9.74
N THR A 29 18.32 -10.83 -10.27
CA THR A 29 17.58 -11.38 -11.40
C THR A 29 16.37 -12.19 -10.93
N VAL A 30 15.37 -12.35 -11.81
CA VAL A 30 14.20 -13.19 -11.52
C VAL A 30 14.61 -14.63 -11.16
N ALA A 31 15.58 -15.20 -11.88
CA ALA A 31 16.07 -16.57 -11.63
C ALA A 31 16.74 -16.72 -10.26
N GLU A 32 17.52 -15.73 -9.83
CA GLU A 32 18.12 -15.72 -8.48
C GLU A 32 17.04 -15.67 -7.39
N LEU A 33 16.01 -14.84 -7.57
CA LEU A 33 14.90 -14.75 -6.63
C LEU A 33 14.08 -16.04 -6.58
N GLU A 34 13.81 -16.65 -7.73
CA GLU A 34 13.08 -17.90 -7.82
C GLU A 34 13.83 -19.03 -7.11
N ALA A 35 15.15 -19.12 -7.28
CA ALA A 35 15.99 -20.05 -6.53
C ALA A 35 15.97 -19.75 -5.01
N ALA A 36 15.94 -18.46 -4.63
CA ALA A 36 15.89 -18.02 -3.23
C ALA A 36 14.53 -18.25 -2.54
N LYS A 37 13.47 -18.61 -3.27
CA LYS A 37 12.17 -18.99 -2.68
C LYS A 37 12.37 -20.08 -1.62
N ALA A 38 13.23 -21.07 -1.90
CA ALA A 38 13.57 -22.15 -0.97
C ALA A 38 12.34 -22.86 -0.37
N GLY A 39 11.32 -23.10 -1.22
CA GLY A 39 10.05 -23.71 -0.84
C GLY A 39 8.95 -22.75 -0.40
N ARG A 40 9.27 -21.47 -0.17
CA ARG A 40 8.27 -20.42 0.09
C ARG A 40 7.49 -20.08 -1.18
N THR A 41 6.22 -19.75 -1.01
CA THR A 41 5.28 -19.39 -2.08
C THR A 41 4.94 -17.90 -2.06
N ILE A 42 4.61 -17.34 -3.22
CA ILE A 42 4.37 -15.92 -3.44
C ILE A 42 3.01 -15.69 -4.09
N SER A 43 2.17 -14.91 -3.41
CA SER A 43 0.93 -14.36 -3.94
C SER A 43 1.13 -12.93 -4.42
N VAL A 44 0.58 -12.59 -5.57
CA VAL A 44 0.37 -11.20 -5.97
C VAL A 44 -1.11 -10.89 -5.93
N VAL A 45 -1.46 -9.77 -5.28
CA VAL A 45 -2.83 -9.29 -5.12
C VAL A 45 -2.97 -7.91 -5.76
N LEU A 46 -3.97 -7.78 -6.63
CA LEU A 46 -4.38 -6.53 -7.24
C LEU A 46 -5.74 -6.10 -6.67
N PRO A 47 -5.83 -5.18 -5.68
CA PRO A 47 -7.11 -4.64 -5.26
C PRO A 47 -7.68 -3.74 -6.35
N ALA A 48 -8.91 -4.01 -6.81
CA ALA A 48 -9.51 -3.28 -7.93
C ALA A 48 -10.89 -2.71 -7.56
N LEU A 49 -11.17 -1.48 -8.01
CA LEU A 49 -12.49 -0.85 -7.94
C LEU A 49 -12.65 0.12 -9.11
N ASN A 50 -13.36 -0.31 -10.15
CA ASN A 50 -13.56 0.45 -11.38
C ASN A 50 -12.26 0.88 -12.07
N GLU A 51 -11.42 -0.11 -12.41
CA GLU A 51 -10.12 0.06 -13.04
C GLU A 51 -10.04 -0.66 -14.40
N GLN A 52 -11.15 -0.74 -15.13
CA GLN A 52 -11.25 -1.41 -16.43
C GLN A 52 -10.18 -0.94 -17.44
N GLU A 53 -9.74 0.31 -17.37
CA GLU A 53 -8.78 0.89 -18.32
C GLU A 53 -7.32 0.51 -18.04
N THR A 54 -7.02 -0.09 -16.90
CA THR A 54 -5.63 -0.30 -16.44
C THR A 54 -5.36 -1.69 -15.90
N VAL A 55 -6.37 -2.40 -15.41
CA VAL A 55 -6.20 -3.71 -14.76
C VAL A 55 -5.53 -4.74 -15.67
N ALA A 56 -5.84 -4.75 -16.97
CA ALA A 56 -5.25 -5.69 -17.93
C ALA A 56 -3.73 -5.47 -18.10
N ASP A 57 -3.29 -4.21 -18.29
CA ASP A 57 -1.87 -3.89 -18.44
C ASP A 57 -1.06 -4.24 -17.17
N VAL A 58 -1.66 -4.05 -15.99
CA VAL A 58 -1.05 -4.45 -14.72
C VAL A 58 -0.90 -5.97 -14.66
N ILE A 59 -1.94 -6.73 -15.03
CA ILE A 59 -1.87 -8.19 -15.10
C ILE A 59 -0.78 -8.63 -16.09
N ASP A 60 -0.75 -8.07 -17.29
CA ASP A 60 0.21 -8.44 -18.34
C ASP A 60 1.67 -8.19 -17.92
N SER A 61 1.92 -7.17 -17.08
CA SER A 61 3.26 -6.93 -16.51
C SER A 61 3.72 -8.01 -15.51
N ILE A 62 2.78 -8.75 -14.91
CA ILE A 62 3.03 -9.74 -13.86
C ILE A 62 2.89 -11.17 -14.38
N SER A 63 1.99 -11.42 -15.34
CA SER A 63 1.71 -12.73 -15.93
C SER A 63 2.95 -13.53 -16.36
N PRO A 64 4.02 -12.93 -16.93
CA PRO A 64 5.25 -13.67 -17.25
C PRO A 64 5.98 -14.27 -16.05
N LEU A 65 5.69 -13.84 -14.83
CA LEU A 65 6.26 -14.36 -13.58
C LEU A 65 5.45 -15.54 -13.02
N LEU A 66 4.22 -15.75 -13.49
CA LEU A 66 3.31 -16.76 -12.98
C LEU A 66 3.77 -18.18 -13.37
N GLY A 67 3.81 -19.07 -12.39
CA GLY A 67 4.34 -20.44 -12.55
C GLY A 67 5.86 -20.56 -12.39
N GLY A 68 6.54 -19.44 -12.08
CA GLY A 68 7.95 -19.41 -11.68
C GLY A 68 8.12 -18.65 -10.37
N LEU A 69 8.54 -17.37 -10.45
CA LEU A 69 8.68 -16.53 -9.26
C LEU A 69 7.36 -16.33 -8.51
N VAL A 70 6.26 -16.07 -9.23
CA VAL A 70 4.91 -15.88 -8.66
C VAL A 70 4.11 -17.16 -8.77
N ASP A 71 3.50 -17.61 -7.66
CA ASP A 71 2.71 -18.85 -7.63
C ASP A 71 1.22 -18.61 -7.86
N GLU A 72 0.71 -17.46 -7.43
CA GLU A 72 -0.68 -17.06 -7.64
C GLU A 72 -0.82 -15.55 -7.91
N LEU A 73 -1.69 -15.19 -8.85
CA LEU A 73 -2.09 -13.82 -9.14
C LEU A 73 -3.60 -13.69 -8.94
N VAL A 74 -4.01 -12.85 -8.00
CA VAL A 74 -5.41 -12.64 -7.63
C VAL A 74 -5.78 -11.18 -7.81
N VAL A 75 -6.79 -10.92 -8.63
CA VAL A 75 -7.49 -9.63 -8.62
C VAL A 75 -8.59 -9.72 -7.58
N LEU A 76 -8.52 -8.85 -6.58
CA LEU A 76 -9.58 -8.77 -5.59
C LEU A 76 -10.54 -7.63 -5.96
N ASP A 77 -11.68 -8.00 -6.52
CA ASP A 77 -12.69 -7.03 -6.92
C ASP A 77 -13.45 -6.49 -5.69
N SER A 78 -13.36 -5.17 -5.51
CA SER A 78 -13.99 -4.45 -4.42
C SER A 78 -15.40 -3.96 -4.77
N GLY A 79 -16.10 -4.65 -5.68
CA GLY A 79 -17.44 -4.34 -6.14
C GLY A 79 -17.45 -3.34 -7.29
N SER A 80 -16.65 -3.61 -8.32
CA SER A 80 -16.65 -2.80 -9.54
C SER A 80 -18.01 -2.87 -10.24
N THR A 81 -18.39 -1.76 -10.87
CA THR A 81 -19.64 -1.60 -11.64
C THR A 81 -19.38 -1.44 -13.14
N ASP A 82 -18.12 -1.48 -13.54
CA ASP A 82 -17.62 -1.34 -14.89
C ASP A 82 -17.06 -2.69 -15.39
N GLU A 83 -16.30 -2.71 -16.49
CA GLU A 83 -15.76 -3.95 -17.09
C GLU A 83 -14.50 -4.51 -16.38
N THR A 84 -14.16 -4.04 -15.16
CA THR A 84 -12.94 -4.46 -14.45
C THR A 84 -12.82 -5.98 -14.30
N GLU A 85 -13.89 -6.65 -13.86
CA GLU A 85 -13.89 -8.11 -13.68
C GLU A 85 -13.66 -8.83 -15.01
N LEU A 86 -14.41 -8.45 -16.05
CA LEU A 86 -14.33 -9.06 -17.37
C LEU A 86 -12.90 -8.93 -17.95
N ARG A 87 -12.34 -7.72 -17.94
CA ARG A 87 -11.00 -7.46 -18.48
C ARG A 87 -9.90 -8.17 -17.70
N ALA A 88 -10.06 -8.30 -16.38
CA ALA A 88 -9.13 -9.06 -15.55
C ALA A 88 -9.14 -10.57 -15.88
N ILE A 89 -10.32 -11.15 -16.11
CA ILE A 89 -10.46 -12.55 -16.53
C ILE A 89 -9.85 -12.77 -17.92
N GLU A 90 -10.11 -11.86 -18.86
CA GLU A 90 -9.57 -11.92 -20.23
C GLU A 90 -8.03 -11.83 -20.26
N ALA A 91 -7.43 -11.04 -19.35
CA ALA A 91 -5.98 -10.97 -19.15
C ALA A 91 -5.40 -12.20 -18.41
N GLY A 92 -6.23 -13.15 -18.00
CA GLY A 92 -5.80 -14.42 -17.42
C GLY A 92 -5.62 -14.41 -15.89
N ALA A 93 -6.09 -13.39 -15.19
CA ALA A 93 -6.04 -13.36 -13.72
C ALA A 93 -7.21 -14.11 -13.08
N ARG A 94 -6.98 -14.67 -11.88
CA ARG A 94 -8.06 -15.16 -11.03
C ARG A 94 -8.73 -13.97 -10.35
N VAL A 95 -10.01 -13.74 -10.62
CA VAL A 95 -10.80 -12.69 -9.95
C VAL A 95 -11.55 -13.29 -8.76
N VAL A 96 -11.52 -12.59 -7.62
CA VAL A 96 -12.25 -12.96 -6.40
C VAL A 96 -12.94 -11.71 -5.85
N SER A 97 -14.27 -11.76 -5.68
CA SER A 97 -15.01 -10.66 -5.06
C SER A 97 -14.81 -10.63 -3.54
N ARG A 98 -15.08 -9.49 -2.89
CA ARG A 98 -15.06 -9.37 -1.42
C ARG A 98 -15.94 -10.42 -0.74
N GLU A 99 -17.12 -10.68 -1.29
CA GLU A 99 -18.09 -11.66 -0.80
C GLU A 99 -17.52 -13.08 -0.90
N GLN A 100 -16.87 -13.42 -2.01
CA GLN A 100 -16.26 -14.75 -2.21
C GLN A 100 -15.02 -14.97 -1.35
N ALA A 101 -14.23 -13.94 -1.10
CA ALA A 101 -12.98 -14.03 -0.36
C ALA A 101 -13.17 -14.44 1.11
N LEU A 102 -14.26 -13.99 1.74
CA LEU A 102 -14.59 -14.31 3.14
C LEU A 102 -16.11 -14.24 3.38
N PRO A 103 -16.88 -15.24 2.90
CA PRO A 103 -18.34 -15.18 2.83
C PRO A 103 -19.05 -15.12 4.20
N GLU A 104 -18.41 -15.62 5.25
CA GLU A 104 -18.94 -15.64 6.61
C GLU A 104 -18.88 -14.27 7.32
N VAL A 105 -18.15 -13.30 6.77
CA VAL A 105 -18.00 -11.95 7.33
C VAL A 105 -18.70 -10.92 6.43
N PRO A 106 -19.63 -10.09 6.95
CA PRO A 106 -20.26 -9.02 6.18
C PRO A 106 -19.25 -8.03 5.60
N VAL A 107 -19.46 -7.61 4.34
CA VAL A 107 -18.55 -6.72 3.61
C VAL A 107 -18.63 -5.28 4.12
N GLN A 108 -17.48 -4.62 4.23
CA GLN A 108 -17.34 -3.19 4.48
C GLN A 108 -16.77 -2.46 3.24
N PRO A 109 -16.97 -1.14 3.09
CA PRO A 109 -16.37 -0.40 1.98
C PRO A 109 -14.88 -0.09 2.20
N GLY A 110 -14.17 0.15 1.10
CA GLY A 110 -12.83 0.76 1.10
C GLY A 110 -11.67 -0.22 0.91
N LYS A 111 -10.51 0.33 0.51
CA LYS A 111 -9.31 -0.43 0.14
C LYS A 111 -8.82 -1.39 1.23
N GLY A 112 -8.82 -0.96 2.49
CA GLY A 112 -8.44 -1.81 3.61
C GLY A 112 -9.25 -3.11 3.75
N GLU A 113 -10.55 -3.07 3.45
CA GLU A 113 -11.39 -4.28 3.43
C GLU A 113 -10.94 -5.24 2.33
N ALA A 114 -10.69 -4.72 1.13
CA ALA A 114 -10.22 -5.52 0.01
C ALA A 114 -8.90 -6.22 0.40
N LEU A 115 -7.89 -5.43 0.78
CA LEU A 115 -6.59 -5.98 1.15
C LEU A 115 -6.66 -7.02 2.29
N TRP A 116 -7.47 -6.76 3.33
CA TRP A 116 -7.67 -7.71 4.41
C TRP A 116 -8.30 -9.03 3.95
N ARG A 117 -9.38 -8.96 3.15
CA ARG A 117 -10.05 -10.15 2.61
C ARG A 117 -9.16 -10.94 1.65
N SER A 118 -8.27 -10.28 0.93
CA SER A 118 -7.34 -10.96 0.03
C SER A 118 -6.40 -11.93 0.76
N LEU A 119 -6.14 -11.71 2.05
CA LEU A 119 -5.37 -12.65 2.87
C LEU A 119 -6.05 -14.03 2.96
N ALA A 120 -7.39 -14.06 3.00
CA ALA A 120 -8.18 -15.29 3.00
C ALA A 120 -8.36 -15.90 1.59
N ALA A 121 -8.22 -15.08 0.54
CA ALA A 121 -8.32 -15.50 -0.86
C ALA A 121 -7.00 -16.07 -1.42
N THR A 122 -5.89 -15.88 -0.72
CA THR A 122 -4.53 -16.24 -1.12
C THR A 122 -3.91 -17.22 -0.13
N THR A 123 -2.87 -17.94 -0.58
CA THR A 123 -2.18 -18.99 0.18
C THR A 123 -0.67 -18.76 0.32
N GLY A 124 -0.07 -17.89 -0.49
CA GLY A 124 1.39 -17.67 -0.53
C GLY A 124 1.98 -17.21 0.80
N ASP A 125 3.15 -17.74 1.15
CA ASP A 125 3.93 -17.36 2.35
C ASP A 125 4.35 -15.89 2.35
N ILE A 126 4.50 -15.31 1.16
CA ILE A 126 4.73 -13.89 0.91
C ILE A 126 3.59 -13.36 0.06
N ILE A 127 3.07 -12.18 0.40
CA ILE A 127 2.00 -11.51 -0.33
C ILE A 127 2.52 -10.16 -0.82
N VAL A 128 2.39 -9.92 -2.11
CA VAL A 128 2.73 -8.66 -2.78
C VAL A 128 1.43 -7.97 -3.17
N PHE A 129 1.29 -6.71 -2.79
CA PHE A 129 0.20 -5.85 -3.21
C PHE A 129 0.70 -4.87 -4.27
N VAL A 130 -0.06 -4.75 -5.35
CA VAL A 130 0.20 -3.79 -6.43
C VAL A 130 -1.13 -3.14 -6.80
N ASP A 131 -1.20 -1.82 -6.83
CA ASP A 131 -2.44 -1.12 -7.22
C ASP A 131 -2.79 -1.45 -8.68
N SER A 132 -4.07 -1.64 -8.98
CA SER A 132 -4.54 -1.96 -10.33
C SER A 132 -4.75 -0.72 -11.22
N ASP A 133 -4.38 0.49 -10.74
CA ASP A 133 -4.56 1.79 -11.42
C ASP A 133 -3.27 2.34 -12.06
N LEU A 134 -2.24 1.49 -12.18
CA LEU A 134 -0.93 1.87 -12.72
C LEU A 134 -0.97 2.00 -14.24
N LEU A 135 -0.26 3.01 -14.74
CA LEU A 135 -0.04 3.23 -16.18
C LEU A 135 1.39 2.81 -16.53
N ASP A 136 1.53 1.97 -17.55
CA ASP A 136 2.80 1.39 -18.02
C ASP A 136 3.64 0.78 -16.88
N PRO A 137 3.10 -0.18 -16.09
CA PRO A 137 3.81 -0.73 -14.93
C PRO A 137 5.09 -1.47 -15.35
N ASP A 138 6.21 -1.16 -14.68
CA ASP A 138 7.48 -1.86 -14.89
C ASP A 138 7.35 -3.33 -14.40
N PRO A 139 7.56 -4.34 -15.27
CA PRO A 139 7.50 -5.76 -14.92
C PRO A 139 8.41 -6.15 -13.75
N MET A 140 9.43 -5.35 -13.45
CA MET A 140 10.33 -5.57 -12.32
C MET A 140 9.76 -5.09 -10.98
N PHE A 141 8.57 -4.49 -10.89
CA PHE A 141 7.99 -4.05 -9.61
C PHE A 141 7.89 -5.19 -8.60
N VAL A 142 7.28 -6.31 -8.99
CA VAL A 142 7.14 -7.49 -8.12
C VAL A 142 8.51 -8.09 -7.74
N PRO A 143 9.42 -8.39 -8.69
CA PRO A 143 10.79 -8.83 -8.37
C PRO A 143 11.55 -7.87 -7.43
N LYS A 144 11.43 -6.55 -7.62
CA LYS A 144 12.09 -5.55 -6.76
C LYS A 144 11.57 -5.63 -5.33
N LEU A 145 10.25 -5.77 -5.13
CA LEU A 145 9.65 -5.88 -3.80
C LEU A 145 10.03 -7.17 -3.07
N LEU A 146 10.20 -8.27 -3.81
CA LEU A 146 10.52 -9.58 -3.25
C LEU A 146 11.96 -9.72 -2.77
N GLY A 147 12.90 -8.99 -3.38
CA GLY A 147 14.33 -9.11 -3.09
C GLY A 147 14.67 -9.09 -1.60
N PRO A 148 14.30 -8.06 -0.83
CA PRO A 148 14.62 -8.02 0.60
C PRO A 148 13.96 -9.15 1.41
N LEU A 149 12.75 -9.60 1.06
CA LEU A 149 12.07 -10.70 1.77
C LEU A 149 12.71 -12.07 1.53
N LEU A 150 13.33 -12.24 0.35
CA LEU A 150 13.94 -13.51 -0.05
C LEU A 150 15.42 -13.58 0.33
N LEU A 151 16.12 -12.45 0.34
CA LEU A 151 17.59 -12.38 0.42
C LEU A 151 18.13 -11.76 1.71
N ALA A 152 17.32 -10.99 2.46
CA ALA A 152 17.77 -10.35 3.69
C ALA A 152 17.08 -10.95 4.93
N ASP A 153 17.86 -11.20 5.97
CA ASP A 153 17.34 -11.75 7.21
C ASP A 153 16.51 -10.72 7.99
N GLY A 154 15.43 -11.21 8.61
CA GLY A 154 14.60 -10.47 9.54
C GLY A 154 13.68 -9.42 8.90
N VAL A 155 13.60 -9.34 7.57
CA VAL A 155 12.67 -8.43 6.87
C VAL A 155 11.30 -9.07 6.74
N HIS A 156 10.25 -8.38 7.20
CA HIS A 156 8.86 -8.85 7.14
C HIS A 156 7.95 -7.95 6.30
N LEU A 157 8.32 -6.69 6.06
CA LEU A 157 7.60 -5.72 5.25
C LEU A 157 8.56 -4.97 4.32
N VAL A 158 8.22 -4.84 3.04
CA VAL A 158 8.97 -4.07 2.05
C VAL A 158 8.06 -3.02 1.42
N LYS A 159 8.40 -1.74 1.54
CA LYS A 159 7.69 -0.62 0.89
C LYS A 159 8.38 -0.21 -0.41
N GLY A 160 7.62 -0.10 -1.49
CA GLY A 160 8.10 0.56 -2.71
C GLY A 160 8.21 2.08 -2.53
N PHE A 161 9.27 2.69 -3.03
CA PHE A 161 9.37 4.13 -3.22
C PHE A 161 9.68 4.48 -4.67
N TYR A 162 9.28 5.68 -5.09
CA TYR A 162 9.34 6.10 -6.49
C TYR A 162 9.22 7.61 -6.61
N ARG A 163 9.54 8.12 -7.80
CA ARG A 163 9.20 9.47 -8.24
C ARG A 163 7.80 9.47 -8.84
N ARG A 164 7.02 10.52 -8.52
CA ARG A 164 5.66 10.74 -9.03
C ARG A 164 5.62 12.08 -9.77
N PRO A 165 5.86 12.09 -11.10
CA PRO A 165 5.74 13.31 -11.88
C PRO A 165 4.27 13.76 -11.91
N LEU A 166 4.03 15.05 -11.65
CA LEU A 166 2.73 15.69 -11.79
C LEU A 166 2.73 16.52 -13.08
N LYS A 167 1.86 16.17 -14.02
CA LYS A 167 1.62 16.97 -15.22
C LYS A 167 0.52 17.99 -14.92
N LEU A 168 0.85 19.27 -14.82
CA LEU A 168 -0.11 20.36 -14.62
C LEU A 168 0.08 21.42 -15.72
N GLY A 169 -0.96 21.66 -16.53
CA GLY A 169 -0.97 22.76 -17.49
C GLY A 169 0.15 22.73 -18.54
N GLY A 170 0.66 21.56 -18.90
CA GLY A 170 1.78 21.39 -19.85
C GLY A 170 3.18 21.46 -19.23
N ALA A 171 3.30 21.73 -17.93
CA ALA A 171 4.55 21.62 -17.18
C ALA A 171 4.58 20.30 -16.38
N GLU A 172 5.74 19.69 -16.28
CA GLU A 172 5.99 18.48 -15.48
C GLU A 172 6.73 18.87 -14.20
N ASP A 173 6.06 18.74 -13.06
CA ASP A 173 6.71 18.81 -11.75
C ASP A 173 7.11 17.40 -11.32
N ALA A 174 8.42 17.12 -11.39
CA ALA A 174 8.99 15.81 -11.05
C ALA A 174 8.68 15.34 -9.62
N ASN A 175 8.30 16.26 -8.72
CA ASN A 175 7.98 15.97 -7.31
C ASN A 175 6.53 16.35 -6.92
N GLY A 176 5.67 16.73 -7.86
CA GLY A 176 4.34 17.28 -7.54
C GLY A 176 3.30 16.22 -7.11
N GLY A 177 3.58 14.93 -7.32
CA GLY A 177 2.70 13.84 -6.90
C GLY A 177 2.75 13.54 -5.40
N GLY A 178 1.75 12.82 -4.87
CA GLY A 178 1.79 12.36 -3.47
C GLY A 178 1.49 13.42 -2.41
N ARG A 179 0.65 14.42 -2.72
CA ARG A 179 0.25 15.50 -1.80
C ARG A 179 -0.13 15.03 -0.39
N VAL A 180 -0.89 13.94 -0.24
CA VAL A 180 -1.26 13.40 1.09
C VAL A 180 -0.05 12.79 1.80
N THR A 181 0.88 12.17 1.06
CA THR A 181 2.15 11.68 1.62
C THR A 181 2.96 12.82 2.23
N GLU A 182 3.22 13.87 1.44
CA GLU A 182 4.12 14.96 1.84
C GLU A 182 3.51 15.97 2.81
N LEU A 183 2.20 16.22 2.73
CA LEU A 183 1.54 17.25 3.54
C LEU A 183 0.83 16.70 4.78
N VAL A 184 0.63 15.39 4.87
CA VAL A 184 -0.14 14.76 5.95
C VAL A 184 0.64 13.62 6.60
N ALA A 185 0.91 12.54 5.85
CA ALA A 185 1.49 11.34 6.45
C ALA A 185 2.91 11.57 6.99
N ARG A 186 3.83 12.11 6.18
CA ARG A 186 5.22 12.32 6.62
C ARG A 186 5.34 13.37 7.75
N PRO A 187 4.64 14.52 7.72
CA PRO A 187 4.64 15.45 8.86
C PRO A 187 4.06 14.84 10.15
N LEU A 188 3.00 14.04 10.06
CA LEU A 188 2.43 13.37 11.24
C LEU A 188 3.33 12.26 11.76
N LEU A 189 3.98 11.48 10.89
CA LEU A 189 5.00 10.52 11.30
C LEU A 189 6.16 11.24 11.99
N ALA A 190 6.66 12.35 11.46
CA ALA A 190 7.69 13.15 12.13
C ALA A 190 7.27 13.63 13.53
N SER A 191 5.97 13.87 13.72
CA SER A 191 5.42 14.33 15.01
C SER A 191 5.17 13.20 16.00
N LEU A 192 4.81 11.99 15.54
CA LEU A 192 4.21 10.94 16.38
C LEU A 192 4.95 9.58 16.34
N ARG A 193 5.77 9.35 15.31
CA ARG A 193 6.63 8.17 15.08
C ARG A 193 7.89 8.58 14.28
N PRO A 194 8.77 9.42 14.84
CA PRO A 194 9.88 10.04 14.11
C PRO A 194 10.86 9.02 13.51
N GLU A 195 10.94 7.81 14.05
CA GLU A 195 11.76 6.71 13.56
C GLU A 195 11.34 6.24 12.16
N LEU A 196 10.08 6.47 11.76
CA LEU A 196 9.54 6.11 10.45
C LEU A 196 9.77 7.20 9.38
N THR A 197 10.42 8.31 9.72
CA THR A 197 10.65 9.42 8.76
C THR A 197 11.64 9.08 7.64
N CYS A 198 12.42 8.00 7.80
CA CYS A 198 13.32 7.47 6.78
C CYS A 198 12.61 6.72 5.64
N LEU A 199 11.31 6.44 5.77
CA LEU A 199 10.49 5.83 4.72
C LEU A 199 9.99 6.91 3.76
N LEU A 200 10.29 6.74 2.47
CA LEU A 200 9.99 7.76 1.46
C LEU A 200 8.50 7.79 1.07
N GLN A 201 7.86 6.62 0.95
CA GLN A 201 6.46 6.50 0.50
C GLN A 201 5.64 5.66 1.50
N PRO A 202 5.31 6.20 2.70
CA PRO A 202 4.55 5.47 3.70
C PRO A 202 3.15 5.05 3.23
N LEU A 203 2.58 5.77 2.27
CA LEU A 203 1.26 5.50 1.68
C LEU A 203 1.32 4.76 0.33
N GLY A 204 2.49 4.24 -0.06
CA GLY A 204 2.64 3.55 -1.35
C GLY A 204 1.81 2.26 -1.40
N GLY A 205 1.05 2.06 -2.47
CA GLY A 205 0.21 0.88 -2.70
C GLY A 205 0.99 -0.35 -3.16
N GLU A 206 2.25 -0.16 -3.59
CA GLU A 206 3.15 -1.24 -4.00
C GLU A 206 4.04 -1.63 -2.83
N TYR A 207 3.74 -2.76 -2.20
CA TYR A 207 4.49 -3.28 -1.06
C TYR A 207 4.33 -4.81 -0.96
N ALA A 208 5.23 -5.44 -0.24
CA ALA A 208 5.18 -6.88 0.01
C ALA A 208 5.36 -7.17 1.50
N GLY A 209 4.71 -8.21 2.00
CA GLY A 209 4.86 -8.64 3.38
C GLY A 209 4.79 -10.14 3.52
N THR A 210 5.40 -10.67 4.59
CA THR A 210 5.22 -12.06 4.98
C THR A 210 3.77 -12.31 5.42
N ARG A 211 3.21 -13.47 5.08
CA ARG A 211 1.87 -13.88 5.54
C ARG A 211 1.78 -13.89 7.07
N GLU A 212 2.85 -14.30 7.74
CA GLU A 212 2.94 -14.28 9.20
C GLU A 212 2.68 -12.88 9.75
N LEU A 213 3.37 -11.85 9.22
CA LEU A 213 3.13 -10.46 9.63
C LEU A 213 1.70 -10.05 9.28
N LEU A 214 1.31 -10.18 8.01
CA LEU A 214 0.04 -9.64 7.48
C LEU A 214 -1.19 -10.25 8.15
N THR A 215 -1.16 -11.53 8.50
CA THR A 215 -2.29 -12.18 9.19
C THR A 215 -2.30 -11.93 10.70
N SER A 216 -1.24 -11.35 11.27
CA SER A 216 -1.07 -11.16 12.72
C SER A 216 -1.34 -9.73 13.22
N VAL A 217 -1.74 -8.83 12.33
CA VAL A 217 -2.07 -7.42 12.61
C VAL A 217 -3.46 -7.06 12.09
N GLY A 218 -4.10 -6.08 12.72
CA GLY A 218 -5.37 -5.56 12.23
C GLY A 218 -5.20 -4.76 10.94
N PHE A 219 -6.26 -4.67 10.13
CA PHE A 219 -6.26 -3.86 8.91
C PHE A 219 -7.13 -2.63 9.11
N ALA A 220 -6.51 -1.46 8.98
CA ALA A 220 -7.20 -0.19 9.05
C ALA A 220 -8.16 0.00 7.85
N PRO A 221 -9.28 0.71 8.03
CA PRO A 221 -10.28 0.85 6.99
C PRO A 221 -9.85 1.84 5.89
N GLY A 222 -10.42 1.66 4.69
CA GLY A 222 -10.25 2.59 3.58
C GLY A 222 -8.78 2.84 3.22
N TYR A 223 -8.41 4.10 3.01
CA TYR A 223 -7.04 4.53 2.72
C TYR A 223 -6.12 4.59 3.94
N GLY A 224 -6.58 4.13 5.11
CA GLY A 224 -5.75 4.01 6.30
C GLY A 224 -4.83 2.79 6.30
N VAL A 225 -5.13 1.79 5.46
CA VAL A 225 -4.51 0.47 5.51
C VAL A 225 -2.98 0.50 5.38
N GLU A 226 -2.41 1.28 4.45
CA GLU A 226 -0.96 1.32 4.28
C GLU A 226 -0.24 1.92 5.49
N ILE A 227 -0.76 3.02 6.04
CA ILE A 227 -0.15 3.68 7.20
C ILE A 227 -0.35 2.88 8.48
N GLY A 228 -1.52 2.24 8.62
CA GLY A 228 -1.83 1.34 9.73
C GLY A 228 -0.86 0.16 9.76
N LEU A 229 -0.72 -0.54 8.62
CA LEU A 229 0.20 -1.67 8.48
C LEU A 229 1.65 -1.27 8.76
N LEU A 230 2.10 -0.11 8.28
CA LEU A 230 3.45 0.39 8.54
C LEU A 230 3.71 0.58 10.04
N ILE A 231 2.80 1.25 10.75
CA ILE A 231 2.95 1.53 12.17
C ILE A 231 2.81 0.24 12.99
N ASP A 232 1.86 -0.63 12.67
CA ASP A 232 1.67 -1.92 13.34
C ASP A 232 2.90 -2.82 13.18
N THR A 233 3.54 -2.81 12.01
CA THR A 233 4.79 -3.55 11.78
C THR A 233 5.92 -2.99 12.64
N TYR A 234 6.08 -1.66 12.67
CA TYR A 234 7.11 -1.01 13.48
C TYR A 234 6.91 -1.24 14.97
N ASP A 235 5.70 -1.03 15.48
CA ASP A 235 5.39 -1.18 16.91
C ASP A 235 5.55 -2.66 17.36
N LYS A 236 5.37 -3.63 16.45
CA LYS A 236 5.48 -5.07 16.74
C LYS A 236 6.89 -5.65 16.58
N LEU A 237 7.58 -5.29 15.50
CA LEU A 237 8.83 -5.93 15.06
C LEU A 237 10.03 -4.98 14.98
N GLY A 238 9.80 -3.68 15.18
CA GLY A 238 10.83 -2.65 15.05
C GLY A 238 11.15 -2.29 13.60
N LEU A 239 12.00 -1.29 13.45
CA LEU A 239 12.37 -0.73 12.14
C LEU A 239 13.16 -1.72 11.27
N ASP A 240 13.94 -2.62 11.89
CA ASP A 240 14.79 -3.59 11.18
C ASP A 240 14.02 -4.64 10.39
N ALA A 241 12.74 -4.83 10.73
CA ALA A 241 11.80 -5.69 10.01
C ALA A 241 11.19 -5.03 8.76
N ILE A 242 11.46 -3.74 8.55
CA ILE A 242 10.96 -2.95 7.44
C ILE A 242 12.13 -2.68 6.49
N ALA A 243 11.87 -2.79 5.20
CA ALA A 243 12.78 -2.40 4.13
C ALA A 243 12.06 -1.53 3.10
N GLN A 244 12.82 -0.85 2.25
CA GLN A 244 12.28 -0.11 1.11
C GLN A 244 13.09 -0.30 -0.17
N VAL A 245 12.41 -0.27 -1.31
CA VAL A 245 13.03 -0.49 -2.62
C VAL A 245 12.58 0.55 -3.63
N ASN A 246 13.52 1.01 -4.46
CA ASN A 246 13.23 1.97 -5.51
C ASN A 246 12.55 1.27 -6.69
N LEU A 247 11.31 1.63 -6.96
CA LEU A 247 10.55 1.17 -8.10
C LEU A 247 10.75 2.08 -9.33
N GLY A 248 11.43 3.21 -9.18
CA GLY A 248 11.72 4.13 -10.29
C GLY A 248 10.63 5.20 -10.44
N VAL A 249 9.92 5.17 -11.56
CA VAL A 249 8.84 6.12 -11.86
C VAL A 249 7.52 5.39 -11.73
N ARG A 250 6.57 6.00 -11.02
CA ARG A 250 5.20 5.49 -10.90
C ARG A 250 4.23 6.50 -11.49
N THR A 251 3.53 6.10 -12.54
CA THR A 251 2.47 6.89 -13.17
C THR A 251 1.13 6.23 -12.88
N HIS A 252 0.14 7.02 -12.47
CA HIS A 252 -1.22 6.56 -12.19
C HIS A 252 -2.20 7.72 -12.30
N ARG A 253 -3.51 7.43 -12.22
CA ARG A 253 -4.56 8.46 -12.30
C ARG A 253 -4.44 9.48 -11.16
N ASN A 254 -4.34 10.75 -11.52
CA ASN A 254 -4.33 11.85 -10.54
C ASN A 254 -5.73 12.03 -9.93
N ARG A 255 -5.82 11.92 -8.61
CA ARG A 255 -7.08 12.20 -7.89
C ARG A 255 -7.35 13.70 -7.73
N PRO A 256 -8.62 14.13 -7.84
CA PRO A 256 -9.00 15.51 -7.54
C PRO A 256 -8.74 15.84 -6.06
N LEU A 257 -8.54 17.13 -5.76
CA LEU A 257 -8.21 17.59 -4.40
C LEU A 257 -9.27 17.17 -3.36
N THR A 258 -10.52 17.07 -3.79
CA THR A 258 -11.67 16.68 -2.96
C THR A 258 -11.56 15.23 -2.46
N GLU A 259 -11.15 14.30 -3.31
CA GLU A 259 -10.87 12.92 -2.91
C GLU A 259 -9.65 12.83 -1.99
N LEU A 260 -8.60 13.62 -2.28
CA LEU A 260 -7.39 13.65 -1.44
C LEU A 260 -7.67 14.16 -0.02
N ALA A 261 -8.61 15.09 0.14
CA ALA A 261 -9.01 15.59 1.44
C ALA A 261 -9.71 14.49 2.27
N SER A 262 -10.56 13.69 1.64
CA SER A 262 -11.21 12.54 2.29
C SER A 262 -10.19 11.44 2.63
N MET A 263 -9.24 11.17 1.74
CA MET A 263 -8.12 10.26 1.99
C MET A 263 -7.28 10.73 3.20
N SER A 264 -6.91 12.02 3.21
CA SER A 264 -6.18 12.65 4.31
C SER A 264 -6.88 12.43 5.66
N ARG A 265 -8.21 12.66 5.70
CA ARG A 265 -9.00 12.47 6.92
C ARG A 265 -8.91 11.04 7.47
N GLN A 266 -8.96 10.02 6.60
CA GLN A 266 -8.84 8.61 7.00
C GLN A 266 -7.41 8.25 7.44
N VAL A 267 -6.39 8.79 6.77
CA VAL A 267 -4.98 8.61 7.16
C VAL A 267 -4.73 9.20 8.55
N ILE A 268 -5.24 10.40 8.83
CA ILE A 268 -5.17 11.05 10.15
C ILE A 268 -5.83 10.16 11.21
N ALA A 269 -7.08 9.72 11.00
CA ALA A 269 -7.81 8.88 11.95
C ALA A 269 -7.04 7.61 12.32
N THR A 270 -6.48 6.96 11.30
CA THR A 270 -5.73 5.71 11.48
C THR A 270 -4.45 5.94 12.25
N LEU A 271 -3.65 6.93 11.85
CA LEU A 271 -2.37 7.25 12.49
C LEU A 271 -2.57 7.67 13.95
N LEU A 272 -3.56 8.53 14.24
CA LEU A 272 -3.91 8.93 15.61
C LEU A 272 -4.30 7.72 16.45
N SER A 273 -5.12 6.83 15.91
CA SER A 273 -5.56 5.60 16.60
C SER A 273 -4.38 4.70 16.97
N ARG A 274 -3.43 4.48 16.05
CA ARG A 274 -2.18 3.73 16.32
C ARG A 274 -1.25 4.43 17.31
N CYS A 275 -1.35 5.75 17.44
CA CYS A 275 -0.60 6.52 18.42
C CYS A 275 -1.31 6.65 19.77
N GLY A 276 -2.45 5.97 19.97
CA GLY A 276 -3.23 6.05 21.21
C GLY A 276 -3.90 7.41 21.43
N ILE A 277 -4.05 8.21 20.37
CA ILE A 277 -4.73 9.50 20.41
C ILE A 277 -6.16 9.32 19.93
N SER A 278 -7.13 9.72 20.74
CA SER A 278 -8.54 9.63 20.39
C SER A 278 -8.87 10.53 19.20
N ASP A 279 -9.33 9.92 18.11
CA ASP A 279 -9.95 10.62 16.98
C ASP A 279 -11.44 10.88 17.28
N SER A 280 -11.99 11.98 16.77
CA SER A 280 -13.39 12.36 17.01
C SER A 280 -14.42 11.46 16.33
N GLY A 281 -14.02 10.69 15.31
CA GLY A 281 -14.92 9.94 14.43
C GLY A 281 -15.75 10.82 13.49
N VAL A 282 -15.57 12.15 13.51
CA VAL A 282 -16.32 13.08 12.66
C VAL A 282 -15.67 13.16 11.28
N GLY A 283 -16.49 12.96 10.25
CA GLY A 283 -16.08 13.09 8.85
C GLY A 283 -15.64 14.51 8.46
N LEU A 284 -14.89 14.65 7.36
CA LEU A 284 -14.47 15.96 6.90
C LEU A 284 -15.60 16.64 6.12
N THR A 285 -16.06 17.79 6.58
CA THR A 285 -16.98 18.65 5.81
C THR A 285 -16.19 19.58 4.89
N GLN A 286 -16.42 19.46 3.59
CA GLN A 286 -15.90 20.35 2.56
C GLN A 286 -17.01 21.22 1.98
N PHE A 287 -16.66 22.42 1.53
CA PHE A 287 -17.61 23.39 0.97
C PHE A 287 -17.35 23.55 -0.52
N PHE A 288 -18.33 23.18 -1.35
CA PHE A 288 -18.22 23.19 -2.80
C PHE A 288 -18.94 24.40 -3.38
N LEU A 289 -18.31 25.10 -4.32
CA LEU A 289 -18.95 26.20 -5.02
C LEU A 289 -20.06 25.68 -5.94
N ASP A 290 -21.26 26.24 -5.80
CA ASP A 290 -22.45 25.93 -6.58
C ASP A 290 -23.11 27.26 -6.98
N GLY A 291 -22.78 27.74 -8.19
CA GLY A 291 -23.06 29.12 -8.59
C GLY A 291 -22.31 30.13 -7.71
N ASP A 292 -23.07 31.00 -7.03
CA ASP A 292 -22.54 32.01 -6.10
C ASP A 292 -22.59 31.56 -4.62
N ALA A 293 -23.03 30.33 -4.34
CA ALA A 293 -23.18 29.78 -2.99
C ALA A 293 -22.22 28.61 -2.73
N TYR A 294 -22.06 28.24 -1.45
CA TYR A 294 -21.28 27.07 -1.05
C TYR A 294 -22.18 25.98 -0.45
N THR A 295 -22.09 24.76 -0.99
CA THR A 295 -22.82 23.60 -0.51
C THR A 295 -21.89 22.69 0.31
N PRO A 296 -22.21 22.41 1.59
CA PRO A 296 -21.40 21.52 2.42
C PRO A 296 -21.61 20.05 2.00
N ARG A 297 -20.53 19.27 1.97
CA ARG A 297 -20.57 17.81 1.84
C ARG A 297 -19.60 17.19 2.84
N THR A 298 -20.08 16.23 3.62
CA THR A 298 -19.28 15.55 4.65
C THR A 298 -18.90 14.16 4.16
N SER A 299 -17.60 13.89 4.12
CA SER A 299 -17.08 12.56 3.82
C SER A 299 -17.26 11.61 5.01
N THR A 300 -17.26 10.31 4.75
CA THR A 300 -17.23 9.30 5.81
C THR A 300 -15.81 9.07 6.31
N VAL A 301 -15.67 8.71 7.58
CA VAL A 301 -14.43 8.23 8.19
C VAL A 301 -14.78 7.01 9.04
N SER A 302 -13.95 5.98 9.00
CA SER A 302 -14.12 4.79 9.84
C SER A 302 -12.99 4.68 10.84
N LEU A 303 -13.33 4.32 12.07
CA LEU A 303 -12.39 3.98 13.15
C LEU A 303 -12.38 2.47 13.45
N ILE A 304 -13.12 1.69 12.65
CA ILE A 304 -13.30 0.26 12.89
C ILE A 304 -12.32 -0.49 12.02
N ASP A 305 -11.29 -1.03 12.66
CA ASP A 305 -10.35 -1.94 12.03
C ASP A 305 -10.96 -3.32 11.83
N ARG A 306 -10.45 -4.01 10.82
CA ARG A 306 -10.56 -5.47 10.77
C ARG A 306 -9.57 -6.11 11.74
N PRO A 307 -9.95 -7.21 12.41
CA PRO A 307 -9.05 -7.91 13.31
C PRO A 307 -7.93 -8.60 12.52
N ALA A 308 -6.90 -9.07 13.21
CA ALA A 308 -5.88 -9.93 12.63
C ALA A 308 -6.53 -11.17 11.99
N MET A 309 -6.17 -11.48 10.74
CA MET A 309 -6.82 -12.57 9.98
C MET A 309 -6.67 -13.92 10.69
N ASN A 310 -5.56 -14.15 11.39
CA ASN A 310 -5.32 -15.38 12.15
C ASN A 310 -6.30 -15.61 13.32
N THR A 311 -7.11 -14.59 13.69
CA THR A 311 -8.19 -14.74 14.67
C THR A 311 -9.48 -15.29 14.04
N LEU A 312 -9.53 -15.37 12.71
CA LEU A 312 -10.66 -15.90 11.93
C LEU A 312 -10.29 -17.14 11.12
N ARG A 313 -9.15 -17.13 10.43
CA ARG A 313 -8.73 -18.17 9.49
C ARG A 313 -7.20 -18.30 9.40
#